data_AF-A0A2W6S6Z2-F1
#
_entry.id   AF-A0A2W6S6Z2-F1
#
_cell.length_a   1.000
_cell.length_b   1.000
_cell.length_c   1.000
_cell.angle_alpha   90.00
_cell.angle_beta   90.00
_cell.angle_gamma   90.00
#
_symmetry.space_group_name_H-M   'P 1'
#
loop_
_entity.id
_entity.type
_entity.pdbx_description
1 polymer ?
#
loop_
_entity_poly.entity_id
_entity_poly.type
_entity_poly.pdbx_seq_one_letter_code
_entity_poly.pdbx_strand_id
1 'polypeptide(L)'
;MMSLGIVTLLGIGLAGGEAHAQRWSKKQREDARTCESFGNRYGTPAFSDCMLAQQHRRDTKNLRSIEESERLSRIARDGQIMADRARQQRCDRNPDRRECRRK
;
A
#
# COMPACT_ATOMS: atom_id res chain seq x y z
N MET A 1 4.47 29.92 -36.05
CA MET A 1 3.72 28.78 -35.48
C MET A 1 4.69 27.89 -34.73
N MET A 2 4.30 27.46 -33.51
CA MET A 2 4.99 26.54 -32.59
C MET A 2 6.31 27.08 -32.00
N SER A 3 6.34 27.53 -30.75
CA SER A 3 6.59 26.62 -29.63
C SER A 3 6.14 27.20 -28.28
N LEU A 4 4.81 27.29 -28.07
CA LEU A 4 4.20 27.25 -26.74
C LEU A 4 4.22 25.79 -26.28
N GLY A 5 5.24 25.37 -25.54
CA GLY A 5 5.36 23.94 -25.21
C GLY A 5 6.24 23.57 -24.03
N ILE A 6 6.62 24.51 -23.15
CA ILE A 6 7.43 24.19 -21.96
C ILE A 6 6.93 24.97 -20.73
N VAL A 7 5.65 24.86 -20.41
CA VAL A 7 5.14 25.23 -19.08
C VAL A 7 4.00 24.27 -18.76
N THR A 8 4.29 23.12 -18.14
CA THR A 8 3.35 22.29 -17.32
C THR A 8 3.99 20.95 -16.93
N LEU A 9 5.18 20.98 -16.31
CA LEU A 9 5.71 19.81 -15.58
C LEU A 9 6.09 20.17 -14.14
N LEU A 10 5.34 21.09 -13.52
CA LEU A 10 5.36 21.34 -12.08
C LEU A 10 3.91 21.30 -11.58
N GLY A 11 3.42 20.12 -11.19
CA GLY A 11 2.04 20.00 -10.69
C GLY A 11 1.68 18.73 -9.94
N ILE A 12 2.61 17.78 -9.75
CA ILE A 12 2.28 16.49 -9.09
C ILE A 12 2.76 16.45 -7.62
N GLY A 13 3.47 17.47 -7.14
CA GLY A 13 4.09 17.44 -5.80
C GLY A 13 3.14 17.68 -4.61
N LEU A 14 1.99 18.35 -4.80
CA LEU A 14 1.16 18.83 -3.68
C LEU A 14 -0.21 18.15 -3.56
N ALA A 15 -0.69 17.47 -4.62
CA ALA A 15 -2.00 16.81 -4.61
C ALA A 15 -2.08 15.60 -3.66
N GLY A 16 -0.93 15.03 -3.26
CA GLY A 16 -0.89 13.88 -2.35
C GLY A 16 -1.26 14.22 -0.90
N GLY A 17 -0.91 15.43 -0.43
CA GLY A 17 -1.20 15.87 0.93
C GLY A 17 -2.69 16.13 1.15
N GLU A 18 -3.34 16.81 0.20
CA GLU A 18 -4.75 17.16 0.28
C GLU A 18 -5.67 15.94 0.19
N ALA A 19 -5.35 15.00 -0.72
CA ALA A 19 -6.11 13.75 -0.84
C ALA A 19 -5.98 12.87 0.42
N HIS A 20 -4.79 12.84 1.04
CA HIS A 20 -4.57 12.11 2.28
C HIS A 20 -5.31 12.76 3.47
N ALA A 21 -5.21 14.09 3.61
CA ALA A 21 -5.88 14.85 4.66
C ALA A 21 -7.41 14.77 4.54
N GLN A 22 -7.96 14.87 3.32
CA GLN A 22 -9.39 14.69 3.08
C GLN A 22 -9.86 13.28 3.46
N ARG A 23 -9.10 12.24 3.09
CA ARG A 23 -9.42 10.86 3.45
C ARG A 23 -9.38 10.64 4.96
N TRP A 24 -8.39 11.21 5.65
CA TRP A 24 -8.27 11.10 7.10
C TRP A 24 -9.43 11.78 7.82
N SER A 25 -9.79 13.00 7.42
CA SER A 25 -10.93 13.73 8.00
C SER A 25 -12.27 13.00 7.78
N LYS A 26 -12.44 12.35 6.63
CA LYS A 26 -13.64 11.54 6.36
C LYS A 26 -13.74 10.34 7.30
N LYS A 27 -12.64 9.61 7.51
CA LYS A 27 -12.58 8.48 8.44
C LYS A 27 -12.86 8.91 9.87
N GLN A 28 -12.26 10.02 10.31
CA GLN A 28 -12.49 10.54 11.66
C GLN A 28 -13.97 10.91 11.90
N ARG A 29 -14.64 11.49 10.90
CA ARG A 29 -16.09 11.76 10.97
C ARG A 29 -16.94 10.50 10.97
N GLU A 30 -16.48 9.44 10.30
CA GLU A 30 -17.15 8.14 10.29
C GLU A 30 -17.03 7.44 11.65
N ASP A 31 -15.85 7.50 12.27
CA ASP A 31 -15.64 7.00 13.62
C ASP A 31 -16.46 7.77 14.64
N ALA A 32 -16.50 9.10 14.54
CA ALA A 32 -17.28 9.93 15.44
C ALA A 32 -18.76 9.52 15.39
N ARG A 33 -19.32 9.34 14.19
CA ARG A 33 -20.70 8.84 14.00
C ARG A 33 -20.88 7.42 14.57
N THR A 34 -19.88 6.57 14.42
CA THR A 34 -19.90 5.22 14.98
C THR A 34 -19.91 5.26 16.52
N CYS A 35 -19.06 6.07 17.12
CA CYS A 35 -19.00 6.24 18.57
C CYS A 35 -20.27 6.86 19.13
N GLU A 36 -20.83 7.86 18.45
CA GLU A 36 -22.15 8.41 18.77
C GLU A 36 -23.26 7.37 18.68
N SER A 37 -23.23 6.48 17.68
CA SER A 37 -24.22 5.40 17.54
C SER A 37 -24.17 4.38 18.68
N PHE A 38 -23.03 4.24 19.35
CA PHE A 38 -22.89 3.44 20.57
C PHE A 38 -23.32 4.18 21.85
N GLY A 39 -23.85 5.40 21.72
CA GLY A 39 -24.28 6.24 22.84
C GLY A 39 -23.16 7.05 23.48
N ASN A 40 -21.93 7.00 22.93
CA ASN A 40 -20.83 7.80 23.43
C ASN A 40 -20.98 9.23 22.90
N ARG A 41 -21.25 10.20 23.79
CA ARG A 41 -21.42 11.59 23.40
C ARG A 41 -20.09 12.32 23.31
N TYR A 42 -19.95 13.19 22.32
CA TYR A 42 -18.78 14.05 22.16
C TYR A 42 -18.44 14.79 23.47
N GLY A 43 -17.15 14.83 23.83
CA GLY A 43 -16.65 15.46 25.06
C GLY A 43 -16.67 14.55 26.30
N THR A 44 -17.20 13.34 26.21
CA THR A 44 -17.10 12.35 27.31
C THR A 44 -15.83 11.50 27.19
N PRO A 45 -15.29 10.97 28.30
CA PRO A 45 -14.17 10.03 28.26
C PRO A 45 -14.49 8.80 27.39
N ALA A 46 -15.71 8.27 27.50
CA ALA A 46 -16.16 7.12 26.73
C ALA A 46 -16.13 7.36 25.20
N PHE A 47 -16.35 8.59 24.75
CA PHE A 47 -16.20 8.95 23.34
C PHE A 47 -14.74 8.94 22.90
N SER A 48 -13.84 9.50 23.69
CA SER A 48 -12.40 9.46 23.41
C SER A 48 -11.86 8.03 23.37
N ASP A 49 -12.28 7.18 24.31
CA ASP A 49 -11.89 5.77 24.36
C ASP A 49 -12.39 5.01 23.13
N CYS A 50 -13.63 5.26 22.71
CA CYS A 50 -14.18 4.70 21.49
C CYS A 50 -13.37 5.15 20.26
N MET A 51 -13.05 6.44 20.14
CA MET A 51 -12.27 6.97 19.02
C MET A 51 -10.86 6.35 18.97
N LEU A 52 -10.20 6.21 20.12
CA LEU A 52 -8.89 5.54 20.22
C LEU A 52 -8.98 4.06 19.83
N ALA A 53 -10.01 3.36 20.27
CA ALA A 53 -10.23 1.96 19.89
C ALA A 53 -10.44 1.81 18.37
N GLN A 54 -11.18 2.73 17.73
CA GLN A 54 -11.36 2.73 16.28
C GLN A 54 -10.05 3.01 15.53
N GLN A 55 -9.24 3.94 16.03
CA GLN A 55 -7.91 4.19 15.48
C GLN A 55 -7.02 2.94 15.57
N HIS A 56 -6.94 2.32 16.75
CA HIS A 56 -6.14 1.12 16.97
C HIS A 56 -6.58 -0.04 16.06
N ARG A 57 -7.89 -0.23 15.84
CA ARG A 57 -8.41 -1.23 14.89
C ARG A 57 -7.93 -1.00 13.46
N ARG A 58 -7.83 0.25 13.01
CA ARG A 58 -7.29 0.56 11.68
C ARG A 58 -5.81 0.31 11.59
N ASP A 59 -5.06 0.75 12.60
CA ASP A 59 -3.61 0.64 12.59
C ASP A 59 -3.18 -0.83 12.59
N THR A 60 -3.83 -1.65 13.44
CA THR A 60 -3.60 -3.11 13.43
C THR A 60 -4.01 -3.79 12.13
N LYS A 61 -5.11 -3.37 11.48
CA LYS A 61 -5.50 -3.88 10.16
C LYS A 61 -4.48 -3.53 9.08
N ASN A 62 -3.96 -2.29 9.09
CA ASN A 62 -2.94 -1.85 8.16
C ASN A 62 -1.63 -2.62 8.36
N LEU A 63 -1.19 -2.80 9.61
CA LEU A 63 0.00 -3.59 9.93
C LEU A 63 -0.08 -5.01 9.40
N ARG A 64 -1.22 -5.70 9.62
CA ARG A 64 -1.43 -7.05 9.09
C ARG A 64 -1.39 -7.10 7.57
N SER A 65 -2.00 -6.11 6.90
CA SER A 65 -1.96 -6.01 5.44
C SER A 65 -0.55 -5.78 4.91
N ILE A 66 0.27 -4.99 5.61
CA ILE A 66 1.67 -4.75 5.24
C ILE A 66 2.47 -6.05 5.41
N GLU A 67 2.34 -6.72 6.55
CA GLU A 67 3.02 -7.99 6.82
C GLU A 67 2.68 -9.07 5.79
N GLU A 68 1.39 -9.18 5.42
CA GLU A 68 0.93 -10.09 4.39
C GLU A 68 1.53 -9.74 3.02
N SER A 69 1.55 -8.45 2.66
CA SER A 69 2.15 -7.99 1.40
C SER A 69 3.65 -8.25 1.33
N GLU A 70 4.38 -8.09 2.43
CA GLU A 70 5.79 -8.43 2.52
C GLU A 70 6.01 -9.92 2.36
N ARG A 71 5.18 -10.74 3.02
CA ARG A 71 5.25 -12.20 2.90
C ARG A 71 5.02 -12.66 1.47
N LEU A 72 4.00 -12.12 0.80
CA LEU A 72 3.72 -12.41 -0.61
C LEU A 72 4.88 -11.96 -1.52
N SER A 73 5.44 -10.78 -1.25
CA SER A 73 6.60 -10.27 -2.00
C SER A 73 7.83 -11.15 -1.83
N ARG A 74 8.07 -11.67 -0.62
CA ARG A 74 9.13 -12.65 -0.35
C ARG A 74 8.89 -13.94 -1.12
N ILE A 75 7.69 -14.51 -1.06
CA ILE A 75 7.33 -15.74 -1.80
C ILE A 75 7.52 -15.54 -3.31
N ALA A 76 7.10 -14.39 -3.87
CA ALA A 76 7.26 -14.09 -5.28
C ALA A 76 8.76 -14.00 -5.67
N ARG A 77 9.56 -13.33 -4.84
CA ARG A 77 11.02 -13.21 -5.04
C ARG A 77 11.70 -14.58 -4.97
N ASP A 78 11.36 -15.40 -3.98
CA ASP A 78 11.90 -16.74 -3.82
C ASP A 78 11.52 -17.64 -5.00
N GLY A 79 10.26 -17.54 -5.47
CA GLY A 79 9.80 -18.23 -6.67
C GLY A 79 10.60 -17.85 -7.91
N GLN A 80 10.92 -16.57 -8.08
CA GLN A 80 11.79 -16.12 -9.18
C GLN A 80 13.21 -16.67 -9.06
N ILE A 81 13.83 -16.60 -7.87
CA ILE A 81 15.18 -17.14 -7.63
C ILE A 81 15.22 -18.64 -7.95
N MET A 82 14.20 -19.39 -7.52
CA MET A 82 14.13 -20.83 -7.79
C MET A 82 13.91 -21.13 -9.28
N ALA A 83 13.09 -20.33 -9.96
CA ALA A 83 12.89 -20.45 -11.40
C ALA A 83 14.18 -20.15 -12.19
N ASP A 84 14.90 -19.10 -11.81
CA ASP A 84 16.18 -18.72 -12.42
C ASP A 84 17.25 -19.78 -12.18
N ARG A 85 17.34 -20.31 -10.96
CA ARG A 85 18.25 -21.43 -10.65
C ARG A 85 17.92 -22.67 -11.46
N ALA A 86 16.64 -23.03 -11.57
CA ALA A 86 16.21 -24.16 -12.37
C ALA A 86 16.52 -23.95 -13.87
N ARG A 87 16.35 -22.71 -14.37
CA ARG A 87 16.74 -22.34 -15.73
C ARG A 87 18.25 -22.49 -15.94
N GLN A 88 19.05 -21.97 -15.01
CA GLN A 88 20.51 -22.09 -15.05
C GLN A 88 20.94 -23.57 -15.14
N GLN A 89 20.41 -24.43 -14.28
CA GLN A 89 20.71 -25.87 -14.31
C GLN A 89 20.34 -26.54 -15.65
N ARG A 90 19.23 -26.12 -16.28
CA ARG A 90 18.85 -26.65 -17.61
C ARG A 90 19.82 -26.20 -18.69
N CYS A 91 20.32 -24.96 -18.60
CA CYS A 91 21.31 -24.40 -19.51
C CYS A 91 22.70 -25.01 -19.31
N ASP A 92 23.09 -25.28 -18.07
CA ASP A 92 24.35 -25.95 -17.75
C ASP A 92 24.35 -27.39 -18.30
N ARG A 93 23.19 -28.08 -18.28
CA ARG A 93 23.03 -29.43 -18.84
C ARG A 93 22.89 -29.46 -20.35
N ASN A 94 22.20 -28.49 -20.95
CA ASN A 94 22.00 -28.40 -22.39
C ASN A 94 22.05 -26.92 -22.82
N PRO A 95 23.22 -26.45 -23.30
CA PRO A 95 23.45 -25.05 -23.61
C PRO A 95 22.75 -24.59 -24.92
N ASP A 96 22.33 -25.51 -25.78
CA ASP A 96 21.72 -25.18 -27.07
C ASP A 96 20.26 -24.74 -26.96
N ARG A 97 19.67 -24.79 -25.76
CA ARG A 97 18.28 -24.38 -25.56
C ARG A 97 18.10 -22.88 -25.83
N ARG A 98 17.03 -22.55 -26.56
CA ARG A 98 16.64 -21.16 -26.86
C ARG A 98 16.45 -20.30 -25.61
N GLU A 99 15.98 -20.90 -24.50
CA GLU A 99 15.81 -20.21 -23.21
C GLU A 99 17.13 -19.72 -22.61
N CYS A 100 18.29 -20.28 -23.00
CA CYS A 100 19.61 -19.93 -22.48
C CYS A 100 20.25 -18.74 -23.18
N ARG A 101 19.74 -18.35 -24.36
CA ARG A 101 20.26 -17.23 -25.16
C ARG A 101 19.65 -15.86 -24.80
N ARG A 102 18.58 -15.83 -24.00
CA ARG A 102 17.97 -14.60 -23.50
C ARG A 102 18.63 -14.19 -22.18
N LYS A 103 19.40 -13.11 -22.15
CA LYS A 103 19.86 -12.49 -20.90
C LYS A 103 18.79 -11.58 -20.34
#